data_AF-A0A8J7KIF7-F1
#
_entry.id   AF-A0A8J7KIF7-F1
#
_cell.length_a   1.000
_cell.length_b   1.000
_cell.length_c   1.000
_cell.angle_alpha   90.00
_cell.angle_beta   90.00
_cell.angle_gamma   90.00
#
_symmetry.space_group_name_H-M   'P 1'
#
loop_
_entity.id
_entity.type
_entity.pdbx_description
1 polymer ?
#
loop_
_entity_poly.entity_id
_entity_poly.type
_entity_poly.pdbx_seq_one_letter_code
_entity_poly.pdbx_strand_id
1 'polypeptide(L)'
;MVTTLLTHGERQFQAMAYHDAIQGDTWAVELAELVDGELGPAIVTALFGEDPPTTTRVLTSTGDLPLEILRAFMVAIAAEETRIRAAQES
;
A
#
# COMPACT_ATOMS: atom_id res chain seq x y z
N MET A 1 -9.47 -6.38 4.73
CA MET A 1 -8.53 -5.27 4.96
C MET A 1 -7.37 -5.82 5.76
N VAL A 2 -6.15 -5.72 5.22
CA VAL A 2 -4.92 -6.18 5.90
C VAL A 2 -4.09 -4.94 6.22
N THR A 3 -3.62 -4.84 7.47
CA THR A 3 -2.85 -3.70 7.94
C THR A 3 -1.51 -4.16 8.50
N THR A 4 -0.43 -3.48 8.12
CA THR A 4 0.93 -3.72 8.63
C THR A 4 1.48 -2.43 9.20
N LEU A 5 1.94 -2.49 10.45
CA LEU A 5 2.62 -1.38 11.12
C LEU A 5 4.12 -1.47 10.84
N LEU A 6 4.71 -0.36 10.39
CA LEU A 6 6.14 -0.21 10.11
C LEU A 6 6.70 0.90 11.00
N THR A 7 7.92 0.73 11.52
CA THR A 7 8.51 1.68 12.46
C THR A 7 9.94 2.04 12.05
N HIS A 8 10.32 3.31 12.13
CA HIS A 8 11.69 3.76 11.92
C HIS A 8 12.03 4.89 12.90
N GLY A 9 12.87 4.59 13.88
CA GLY A 9 13.07 5.47 15.03
C GLY A 9 11.76 5.68 15.80
N GLU A 10 11.37 6.93 16.00
CA GLU A 10 10.11 7.31 16.66
C GLU A 10 8.93 7.40 15.68
N ARG A 11 9.17 7.34 14.37
CA ARG A 11 8.14 7.45 13.34
C ARG A 11 7.45 6.10 13.14
N GLN A 12 6.14 6.13 13.02
CA GLN A 12 5.32 4.96 12.73
C GLN A 12 4.57 5.15 11.42
N PHE A 13 4.44 4.09 10.65
CA PHE A 13 3.75 4.09 9.37
C PHE A 13 2.81 2.91 9.29
N GLN A 14 1.71 3.09 8.59
CA GLN A 14 0.72 2.06 8.39
C GLN A 14 0.62 1.78 6.89
N ALA A 15 0.89 0.53 6.52
CA ALA A 15 0.57 -0.01 5.21
C ALA A 15 -0.81 -0.69 5.28
N MET A 16 -1.73 -0.34 4.40
CA MET A 16 -3.10 -0.83 4.42
C MET A 16 -3.51 -1.32 3.04
N ALA A 17 -3.83 -2.62 2.93
CA ALA A 17 -4.40 -3.22 1.74
C ALA A 17 -5.93 -3.28 1.82
N TYR A 18 -6.59 -2.74 0.79
CA TYR A 18 -8.04 -2.67 0.70
C TYR A 18 -8.51 -2.80 -0.76
N HIS A 19 -9.81 -3.03 -0.91
CA HIS A 19 -10.48 -3.02 -2.21
C HIS A 19 -11.21 -1.68 -2.36
N ASP A 20 -10.75 -0.85 -3.30
CA ASP A 20 -11.37 0.41 -3.64
C ASP A 20 -12.51 0.19 -4.63
N ALA A 21 -13.71 0.02 -4.09
CA ALA A 21 -14.93 -0.11 -4.87
C ALA A 21 -15.41 1.23 -5.48
N ILE A 22 -14.77 2.36 -5.14
CA ILE A 22 -15.21 3.71 -5.52
C ILE A 22 -14.33 4.28 -6.65
N GLN A 23 -13.02 4.09 -6.58
CA GLN A 23 -12.07 4.46 -7.64
C GLN A 23 -11.62 3.23 -8.43
N GLY A 24 -12.48 2.78 -9.35
CA GLY A 24 -12.08 1.83 -10.40
C GLY A 24 -12.18 0.35 -10.05
N ASP A 25 -12.89 -0.01 -8.98
CA ASP A 25 -13.18 -1.40 -8.58
C ASP A 25 -11.90 -2.26 -8.51
N THR A 26 -10.89 -1.74 -7.81
CA THR A 26 -9.57 -2.35 -7.79
C THR A 26 -9.00 -2.50 -6.39
N TRP A 27 -8.01 -3.38 -6.24
CA TRP A 27 -7.21 -3.48 -5.03
C TRP A 27 -6.18 -2.35 -4.96
N ALA A 28 -5.91 -1.90 -3.75
CA ALA A 28 -4.90 -0.90 -3.45
C ALA A 28 -4.12 -1.24 -2.17
N VAL A 29 -2.87 -0.77 -2.10
CA VAL A 29 -2.12 -0.67 -0.85
C VAL A 29 -1.68 0.76 -0.63
N GLU A 30 -2.03 1.33 0.50
CA GLU A 30 -1.63 2.68 0.89
C GLU A 30 -0.63 2.65 2.04
N LEU A 31 0.33 3.57 1.99
CA LEU A 31 1.25 3.87 3.09
C LEU A 31 0.95 5.27 3.60
N ALA A 32 0.69 5.41 4.89
CA ALA A 32 0.59 6.70 5.56
C ALA A 32 1.43 6.69 6.84
N GLU A 33 1.89 7.87 7.26
CA GLU A 33 2.53 8.05 8.56
C GLU A 33 1.47 8.23 9.64
N LEU A 34 1.72 7.65 10.82
CA LEU A 34 0.94 7.89 12.02
C LEU A 34 1.57 9.07 12.77
N VAL A 35 0.83 10.15 12.90
CA VAL A 35 1.24 11.35 13.65
C VAL A 35 0.36 11.39 14.90
N ASP A 36 0.98 11.31 16.08
CA ASP A 36 0.28 11.28 17.37
C ASP A 36 -0.78 10.16 17.48
N GLY A 37 -0.55 9.04 16.77
CA GLY A 37 -1.47 7.90 16.73
C GLY A 37 -2.62 8.04 15.72
N GLU A 38 -2.69 9.16 15.00
CA GLU A 38 -3.67 9.41 13.95
C GLU A 38 -3.06 9.17 12.57
N LEU A 39 -3.86 8.58 11.66
CA LEU A 39 -3.43 8.33 10.29
C LEU A 39 -3.36 9.64 9.52
N GLY A 40 -2.16 10.00 9.09
CA GLY A 40 -1.92 11.13 8.19
C GLY A 40 -2.38 10.84 6.75
N PRO A 41 -2.14 11.78 5.83
CA PRO A 41 -2.42 11.56 4.41
C PRO A 41 -1.57 10.41 3.85
N ALA A 42 -2.11 9.72 2.84
CA ALA A 42 -1.36 8.70 2.10
C ALA A 42 -0.12 9.33 1.47
N ILE A 43 1.04 8.73 1.73
CA ILE A 43 2.37 9.11 1.20
C ILE A 43 2.62 8.36 -0.11
N VAL A 44 2.28 7.07 -0.14
CA VAL A 44 2.40 6.21 -1.32
C VAL A 44 1.15 5.37 -1.47
N THR A 45 0.60 5.32 -2.68
CA THR A 45 -0.53 4.45 -3.04
C THR A 45 -0.11 3.54 -4.19
N ALA A 46 -0.17 2.23 -3.99
CA ALA A 46 -0.06 1.25 -5.05
C ALA A 46 -1.46 0.81 -5.47
N LEU A 47 -1.78 1.00 -6.74
CA LEU A 47 -3.02 0.56 -7.38
C LEU A 47 -2.70 -0.63 -8.26
N PHE A 48 -3.37 -1.75 -8.02
CA PHE A 48 -3.29 -2.89 -8.92
C PHE A 48 -4.21 -2.58 -10.12
N GLY A 49 -3.76 -2.77 -11.37
CA GLY A 49 -4.54 -2.41 -12.56
C GLY A 49 -5.86 -3.20 -12.69
N GLU A 50 -6.77 -2.72 -13.55
CA GLU A 50 -8.03 -3.40 -13.88
C GLU A 50 -7.79 -4.80 -14.44
N ASP A 51 -8.76 -5.70 -14.19
CA ASP A 51 -8.72 -7.11 -14.51
C ASP A 51 -8.45 -7.40 -16.02
N PRO A 52 -7.37 -8.11 -16.37
CA PRO A 52 -6.36 -8.67 -15.48
C PRO A 52 -5.31 -7.62 -15.05
N PRO A 53 -4.82 -7.67 -13.80
CA PRO A 53 -3.82 -6.73 -13.29
C PRO A 53 -2.53 -6.85 -14.11
N THR A 54 -2.44 -6.07 -15.17
CA THR A 54 -1.32 -6.08 -16.12
C THR A 54 -0.19 -5.19 -15.64
N THR A 55 -0.51 -4.18 -14.81
CA THR A 55 0.47 -3.25 -14.25
C THR A 55 0.05 -2.76 -12.88
N THR A 56 1.01 -2.68 -11.96
CA THR A 56 0.85 -2.00 -10.66
C THR A 56 1.31 -0.55 -10.82
N ARG A 57 0.42 0.41 -10.55
CA ARG A 57 0.72 1.84 -10.58
C ARG A 57 1.07 2.32 -9.18
N VAL A 58 2.24 2.92 -9.01
CA VAL A 58 2.67 3.51 -7.73
C VAL A 58 2.57 5.04 -7.85
N LEU A 59 1.74 5.64 -7.00
CA LEU A 59 1.54 7.08 -6.87
C LEU A 59 2.22 7.54 -5.59
N THR A 60 2.95 8.66 -5.65
CA THR A 60 3.62 9.26 -4.50
C THR A 60 3.14 10.70 -4.32
N SER A 61 2.75 11.06 -3.10
CA SER A 61 2.12 12.35 -2.79
C SER A 61 3.08 13.38 -2.18
N THR A 62 4.38 13.05 -2.12
CA THR A 62 5.54 13.81 -1.56
C THR A 62 5.95 13.41 -0.14
N GLY A 63 7.27 13.46 0.11
CA GLY A 63 7.89 13.24 1.43
C GLY A 63 9.21 12.48 1.37
N ASP A 64 10.13 12.83 2.27
CA ASP A 64 11.31 12.01 2.54
C ASP A 64 10.89 10.78 3.35
N LEU A 65 10.88 9.61 2.70
CA LEU A 65 10.57 8.34 3.33
C LEU A 65 11.87 7.59 3.68
N PRO A 66 12.03 7.08 4.91
CA PRO A 66 13.16 6.23 5.24
C PRO A 66 13.21 5.02 4.30
N LEU A 67 14.39 4.72 3.76
CA LEU A 67 14.56 3.65 2.78
C LEU A 67 14.06 2.28 3.28
N GLU A 68 14.20 2.01 4.58
CA GLU A 68 13.73 0.77 5.21
C GLU A 68 12.20 0.66 5.17
N ILE A 69 11.49 1.77 5.37
CA ILE A 69 10.03 1.83 5.30
C ILE A 69 9.57 1.67 3.87
N LEU A 70 10.21 2.35 2.92
CA LEU A 70 9.92 2.16 1.50
C LEU A 70 10.12 0.70 1.09
N ARG A 71 11.23 0.08 1.51
CA ARG A 71 11.52 -1.32 1.21
C ARG A 71 10.45 -2.26 1.78
N ALA A 72 10.10 -2.11 3.05
CA ALA A 72 9.08 -2.93 3.69
C ALA A 72 7.71 -2.75 3.01
N PHE A 73 7.38 -1.53 2.63
CA PHE A 73 6.15 -1.24 1.88
C PHE A 73 6.14 -1.89 0.50
N MET A 74 7.25 -1.84 -0.25
CA MET A 74 7.37 -2.54 -1.54
C MET A 74 7.23 -4.06 -1.40
N VAL A 75 7.71 -4.65 -0.30
CA VAL A 75 7.47 -6.09 0.00
C VAL A 75 5.99 -6.36 0.24
N ALA A 76 5.29 -5.49 0.97
CA ALA A 76 3.85 -5.62 1.19
C ALA A 76 3.06 -5.53 -0.12
N ILE A 77 3.42 -4.62 -1.03
CA ILE A 77 2.81 -4.51 -2.37
C ILE A 77 2.98 -5.82 -3.14
N ALA A 78 4.20 -6.38 -3.20
CA ALA A 78 4.47 -7.61 -3.95
C ALA A 78 3.72 -8.83 -3.39
N ALA A 79 3.61 -8.93 -2.05
CA ALA A 79 2.85 -9.97 -1.39
C ALA A 79 1.35 -9.86 -1.75
N GLU A 80 0.82 -8.64 -1.76
CA GLU A 80 -0.58 -8.41 -2.08
C GLU A 80 -0.89 -8.65 -3.56
N GLU A 81 -0.01 -8.25 -4.48
CA GLU A 81 -0.13 -8.57 -5.90
C GLU A 81 -0.22 -10.08 -6.13
N THR A 82 0.64 -10.85 -5.45
CA THR A 82 0.64 -12.31 -5.51
C THR A 82 -0.68 -12.90 -5.00
N ARG A 83 -1.19 -12.37 -3.89
CA ARG A 83 -2.47 -12.80 -3.30
C ARG A 83 -3.65 -12.54 -4.26
N ILE A 84 -3.68 -11.36 -4.89
CA ILE A 84 -4.74 -10.98 -5.83
C ILE A 84 -4.74 -11.90 -7.05
N ARG A 85 -3.57 -12.10 -7.68
CA ARG A 85 -3.45 -13.00 -8.85
C ARG A 85 -3.93 -14.42 -8.52
N ALA A 86 -3.51 -14.96 -7.36
CA ALA A 86 -3.93 -16.29 -6.92
C ALA A 86 -5.46 -16.41 -6.72
N ALA A 87 -6.14 -15.31 -6.35
CA ALA A 87 -7.60 -15.29 -6.19
C ALA A 87 -8.37 -15.17 -7.51
N GLN A 88 -7.73 -14.71 -8.60
CA GLN A 88 -8.34 -14.60 -9.92
C GLN A 88 -8.22 -15.90 -10.74
N GLU A 89 -7.23 -16.73 -10.42
CA GLU A 89 -6.99 -18.02 -11.10
C GLU A 89 -7.81 -19.19 -10.51
N SER A 90 -8.52 -18.96 -9.40
CA SER A 90 -9.32 -19.95 -8.64
C SER A 90 -10.81 -19.86 -8.93
#